data_AF-A0A0R2X437-F1
#
_entry.id   AF-A0A0R2X437-F1
#
_cell.length_a   1.000
_cell.length_b   1.000
_cell.length_c   1.000
_cell.angle_alpha   90.00
_cell.angle_beta   90.00
_cell.angle_gamma   90.00
#
_symmetry.space_group_name_H-M   'P 1'
#
loop_
_entity.id
_entity.type
_entity.pdbx_description
1 polymer ?
#
loop_
_entity_poly.entity_id
_entity_poly.type
_entity_poly.pdbx_seq_one_letter_code
_entity_poly.pdbx_strand_id
1 'polypeptide(L)' 'MAGKFPSWSCRQLERRLKEIGCQLIRTSGSHRHYSNPYRPDRLVTFAWHGGDVPRGIVADVIEDLGMTRQEFYFKKF' A
#
# COMPACT_ATOMS: atom_id res chain seq x y z
N MET A 1 8.23 15.42 14.33
CA MET A 1 9.26 14.39 14.05
C MET A 1 9.00 13.73 12.71
N ALA A 2 9.58 14.29 11.64
CA ALA A 2 9.72 13.58 10.38
C ALA A 2 10.94 12.65 10.51
N GLY A 3 10.82 11.36 10.17
CA GLY A 3 12.03 10.52 10.00
C GLY A 3 12.01 9.03 10.39
N LYS A 4 10.87 8.37 10.67
CA LYS A 4 10.91 6.94 11.05
C LYS A 4 10.61 5.94 9.92
N PHE A 5 9.91 6.36 8.87
CA PHE A 5 9.50 5.48 7.77
C PHE A 5 9.74 6.14 6.41
N PRO A 6 10.18 5.38 5.40
CA PRO A 6 10.49 5.91 4.08
C PRO A 6 9.22 6.41 3.37
N SER A 7 9.37 7.45 2.55
CA SER A 7 8.37 7.75 1.51
C SER A 7 8.57 6.79 0.33
N TRP A 8 7.47 6.41 -0.31
CA TRP A 8 7.48 5.46 -1.42
C TRP A 8 6.75 6.03 -2.62
N SER A 9 7.34 5.83 -3.79
CA SER A 9 6.65 5.94 -5.07
C SER A 9 5.56 4.87 -5.21
N CYS A 10 4.63 5.08 -6.15
CA CYS A 10 3.60 4.08 -6.49
C CYS A 10 4.20 2.70 -6.81
N ARG A 11 5.38 2.67 -7.44
CA ARG A 11 6.08 1.42 -7.80
C ARG A 11 6.59 0.67 -6.58
N GLN A 12 7.16 1.39 -5.61
CA GLN A 12 7.65 0.78 -4.37
C GLN A 12 6.49 0.26 -3.53
N LEU A 13 5.40 1.04 -3.42
CA LEU A 13 4.18 0.63 -2.75
C LEU A 13 3.59 -0.63 -3.40
N GLU A 14 3.40 -0.64 -4.72
CA GLU A 14 2.88 -1.82 -5.43
C GLU A 14 3.77 -3.05 -5.25
N ARG A 15 5.10 -2.90 -5.35
CA ARG A 15 6.02 -4.02 -5.12
C ARG A 15 5.81 -4.62 -3.74
N ARG A 16 5.68 -3.76 -2.72
CA ARG A 16 5.42 -4.23 -1.36
C ARG A 16 4.07 -4.93 -1.23
N LEU A 17 3.02 -4.38 -1.82
CA LEU A 17 1.71 -5.01 -1.83
C LEU A 17 1.75 -6.41 -2.47
N LYS A 18 2.50 -6.58 -3.56
CA LYS A 18 2.73 -7.90 -4.20
C LYS A 18 3.47 -8.88 -3.28
N GLU A 19 4.52 -8.43 -2.60
CA GLU A 19 5.24 -9.26 -1.59
C GLU A 19 4.31 -9.73 -0.46
N ILE A 20 3.36 -8.88 -0.05
CA ILE A 20 2.37 -9.20 0.97
C ILE A 20 1.30 -10.19 0.46
N GLY A 21 1.20 -10.38 -0.85
CA GLY A 21 0.19 -11.23 -1.49
C GLY A 21 -1.05 -10.49 -2.00
N CYS A 22 -1.03 -9.15 -2.01
CA CYS A 22 -2.07 -8.35 -2.63
C CYS A 22 -1.95 -8.43 -4.17
N GLN A 23 -3.08 -8.55 -4.85
CA GLN A 23 -3.15 -8.67 -6.31
C GLN A 23 -3.98 -7.53 -6.89
N LEU A 24 -3.57 -6.96 -8.02
CA LEU A 24 -4.34 -5.93 -8.70
C LEU A 24 -5.65 -6.53 -9.24
N ILE A 25 -6.79 -6.05 -8.78
CA ILE A 25 -8.12 -6.51 -9.21
C ILE A 25 -8.66 -5.62 -10.33
N ARG A 26 -8.54 -4.29 -10.18
CA ARG A 26 -9.15 -3.32 -11.09
C ARG A 26 -8.33 -2.04 -11.17
N THR A 27 -8.37 -1.40 -12.33
CA THR A 27 -7.91 -0.03 -12.54
C THR A 27 -9.08 0.82 -13.02
N SER A 28 -9.22 2.04 -12.47
CA SER A 28 -10.22 3.02 -12.90
C SER A 28 -9.60 4.42 -12.92
N GLY A 29 -9.38 4.97 -14.12
CA GLY A 29 -8.58 6.18 -14.28
C GLY A 29 -7.17 5.98 -13.72
N SER A 30 -6.71 6.89 -12.87
CA SER A 30 -5.44 6.74 -12.16
C SER A 30 -5.53 5.77 -10.97
N HIS A 31 -6.71 5.43 -10.47
CA HIS A 31 -6.83 4.59 -9.27
C HIS A 31 -6.61 3.11 -9.58
N ARG A 32 -5.89 2.44 -8.70
CA ARG A 32 -5.72 0.99 -8.68
C ARG A 32 -6.32 0.41 -7.42
N HIS A 33 -7.01 -0.71 -7.57
CA HIS A 33 -7.63 -1.47 -6.49
C HIS A 33 -6.97 -2.84 -6.40
N TYR A 34 -6.42 -3.17 -5.23
CA TYR A 34 -5.76 -4.43 -4.95
C TYR A 34 -6.58 -5.24 -3.95
N SER A 35 -6.50 -6.57 -4.05
CA SER A 35 -7.02 -7.50 -3.05
C SER A 35 -6.30 -7.31 -1.73
N ASN A 36 -6.96 -7.68 -0.64
CA ASN A 36 -6.36 -7.72 0.69
C ASN A 36 -6.41 -9.16 1.22
N PRO A 37 -5.26 -9.84 1.35
CA PRO A 37 -5.24 -11.24 1.79
C PRO A 37 -5.63 -11.42 3.27
N TYR A 38 -5.59 -10.35 4.07
CA TYR A 38 -5.89 -10.41 5.50
C TYR A 38 -7.31 -9.95 5.85
N ARG A 39 -7.92 -9.12 4.98
CA ARG A 39 -9.30 -8.63 5.11
C ARG A 39 -10.00 -8.63 3.75
N PRO A 40 -10.52 -9.78 3.28
CA PRO A 40 -11.07 -9.93 1.92
C PRO A 40 -12.25 -9.01 1.60
N ASP A 41 -12.91 -8.47 2.63
CA ASP A 41 -13.99 -7.48 2.56
C ASP A 41 -13.49 -6.05 2.28
N ARG A 42 -12.17 -5.81 2.33
CA ARG A 42 -11.56 -4.49 2.11
C ARG A 42 -10.60 -4.51 0.92
N LEU A 43 -10.70 -3.50 0.06
CA LEU A 43 -9.78 -3.29 -1.05
C LEU A 43 -8.74 -2.25 -0.68
N VAL A 44 -7.48 -2.52 -1.01
CA VAL A 44 -6.42 -1.50 -0.95
C VAL A 44 -6.51 -0.63 -2.19
N THR A 45 -6.74 0.68 -2.02
CA THR A 45 -6.96 1.60 -3.14
C THR A 45 -6.04 2.82 -3.07
N PHE A 46 -5.35 3.14 -4.16
CA PHE A 46 -4.61 4.41 -4.28
C PHE A 46 -4.49 4.87 -5.73
N ALA A 47 -4.29 6.18 -5.92
CA ALA A 47 -4.06 6.80 -7.23
C ALA A 47 -2.62 6.56 -7.72
N TRP A 48 -2.47 6.21 -8.99
CA TRP A 48 -1.19 6.03 -9.67
C TRP A 48 -0.75 7.34 -10.31
N HIS A 49 0.35 7.90 -9.80
CA HIS A 49 0.92 9.16 -10.27
C HIS A 49 2.45 9.16 -10.13
N GLY A 50 3.10 10.19 -10.69
CA GLY A 50 4.53 10.43 -10.49
C GLY A 50 4.84 10.95 -9.09
N GLY A 51 6.08 10.74 -8.63
CA GLY A 51 6.52 11.14 -7.28
C GLY A 51 6.09 10.16 -6.18
N ASP A 52 6.19 10.63 -4.95
CA ASP A 52 5.88 9.85 -3.76
C ASP A 52 4.38 9.83 -3.47
N VAL A 53 3.86 8.68 -3.06
CA VAL A 53 2.50 8.53 -2.55
C VAL A 53 2.39 9.34 -1.24
N PRO A 54 1.33 10.17 -1.07
CA PRO A 54 1.15 10.92 0.17
C PRO A 54 1.17 10.01 1.40
N ARG A 55 1.83 10.44 2.47
CA ARG A 55 1.98 9.63 3.70
C ARG A 55 0.66 9.23 4.34
N GLY A 56 -0.38 10.05 4.19
CA GLY A 56 -1.74 9.74 4.63
C GLY A 56 -2.29 8.50 3.92
N ILE A 57 -2.20 8.48 2.58
CA ILE A 57 -2.63 7.33 1.78
C ILE A 57 -1.86 6.06 2.16
N VAL A 58 -0.54 6.15 2.37
CA VAL A 58 0.24 4.99 2.84
C VAL A 58 -0.22 4.52 4.23
N ALA A 59 -0.62 5.45 5.11
CA ALA A 59 -1.17 5.08 6.42
C ALA A 59 -2.52 4.37 6.30
N ASP A 60 -3.41 4.84 5.42
CA ASP A 60 -4.71 4.23 5.15
C ASP A 60 -4.54 2.81 4.60
N VAL A 61 -3.61 2.62 3.65
CA VAL A 61 -3.27 1.29 3.13
C VAL A 61 -2.79 0.34 4.23
N ILE A 62 -1.96 0.82 5.15
CA ILE A 62 -1.46 0.02 6.28
C ILE A 62 -2.61 -0.35 7.23
N GLU A 63 -3.53 0.58 7.48
CA GLU A 63 -4.73 0.33 8.28
C GLU A 63 -5.64 -0.71 7.64
N ASP A 64 -5.89 -0.62 6.34
CA ASP A 64 -6.69 -1.58 5.59
C ASP A 64 -6.09 -3.00 5.66
N LEU A 65 -4.77 -3.11 5.53
CA LEU A 65 -4.05 -4.37 5.69
C LEU A 65 -4.05 -4.90 7.13
N GLY A 66 -4.46 -4.08 8.10
CA GLY A 66 -4.44 -4.44 9.53
C GLY A 66 -3.03 -4.66 10.07
N MET A 67 -2.03 -3.97 9.51
CA MET A 67 -0.62 -4.11 9.87
C MET A 67 -0.14 -2.92 10.68
N THR A 68 0.94 -3.11 11.43
CA THR A 68 1.72 -1.98 11.94
C THR A 68 2.63 -1.41 10.85
N ARG A 69 3.06 -0.14 11.01
CA ARG A 69 4.05 0.45 10.10
C ARG A 69 5.35 -0.38 10.06
N GLN A 70 5.82 -0.86 11.21
CA GLN A 70 7.05 -1.68 11.28
C GLN A 70 6.93 -2.96 10.45
N GLU A 71 5.82 -3.69 10.58
CA GLU A 71 5.59 -4.89 9.77
C GLU A 71 5.51 -4.55 8.29
N PHE A 72 4.75 -3.50 7.97
CA PHE A 72 4.57 -3.08 6.60
C PHE A 72 5.89 -2.69 5.93
N TYR A 73 6.79 -1.98 6.61
CA TYR A 73 8.05 -1.53 6.00
C TYR A 73 9.19 -2.57 6.05
N PHE A 74 9.19 -3.47 7.05
CA PHE A 74 10.40 -4.25 7.36
C PHE A 74 10.20 -5.77 7.48
N LYS A 75 8.96 -6.28 7.54
CA LYS A 75 8.70 -7.73 7.60
C LYS A 75 9.10 -8.40 6.27
N LYS A 76 9.77 -9.54 6.34
CA LYS A 76 10.06 -10.38 5.16
C LYS A 76 8.98 -11.47 5.06
N PHE A 77 8.52 -11.74 3.84
CA PHE A 77 7.49 -12.74 3.51
C PHE A 77 8.08 -13.80 2.58
#